data_AF-A0A831YHB0-F1
#
_entry.id   AF-A0A831YHB0-F1
#
_cell.length_a   1.000
_cell.length_b   1.000
_cell.length_c   1.000
_cell.angle_alpha   90.00
_cell.angle_beta   90.00
_cell.angle_gamma   90.00
#
_symmetry.space_group_name_H-M   'P 1'
#
loop_
_entity.id
_entity.type
_entity.pdbx_description
1 polymer ?
#
loop_
_entity_poly.entity_id
_entity_poly.type
_entity_poly.pdbx_seq_one_letter_code
_entity_poly.pdbx_strand_id
1 'polypeptide(L)'
;MLLAAGFVPSLLSLSALKSRALRRGAWLRVSPAARALIDAAILYLRRGGRIKSPALIDALKRAAEEVLRLAAPVRVLARAVGCAVARRLGVEVDEERAVALGLQWLNTPKRWRRDVATP
;
A
#
# COMPACT_ATOMS: atom_id res chain seq x y z
N MET A 1 -2.52 -3.20 -7.07
CA MET A 1 -1.44 -2.59 -6.28
C MET A 1 -1.60 -1.08 -6.37
N LEU A 2 -2.33 -0.48 -5.44
CA LEU A 2 -2.66 0.95 -5.54
C LEU A 2 -1.62 1.79 -4.80
N LEU A 3 -1.11 1.31 -3.66
CA LEU A 3 -0.20 2.07 -2.81
C LEU A 3 1.27 1.85 -3.18
N ALA A 4 1.60 0.67 -3.69
CA ALA A 4 2.97 0.27 -4.05
C ALA A 4 3.26 0.40 -5.56
N ALA A 5 2.44 1.13 -6.33
CA ALA A 5 2.60 1.25 -7.79
C ALA A 5 3.97 1.81 -8.23
N GLY A 6 4.63 2.61 -7.39
CA GLY A 6 6.00 3.11 -7.59
C GLY A 6 7.05 2.50 -6.65
N PHE A 7 6.71 1.41 -5.94
CA PHE A 7 7.62 0.83 -4.95
C PHE A 7 8.73 0.03 -5.64
N VAL A 8 9.97 0.50 -5.49
CA VAL A 8 11.19 -0.20 -5.91
C VAL A 8 11.79 -0.88 -4.68
N PRO A 9 11.89 -2.23 -4.62
CA PRO A 9 12.49 -2.93 -3.49
C PRO A 9 14.00 -2.69 -3.43
N SER A 10 14.42 -1.71 -2.63
CA SER A 10 15.81 -1.37 -2.35
C SER A 10 16.03 -1.42 -0.84
N LEU A 11 17.29 -1.44 -0.42
CA LEU A 11 17.61 -1.48 1.00
C LEU A 11 16.98 -0.29 1.74
N LEU A 12 17.06 0.90 1.14
CA LEU A 12 16.49 2.12 1.69
C LEU A 12 14.97 2.06 1.78
N SER A 13 14.29 1.66 0.70
CA SER A 13 12.82 1.66 0.65
C SER A 13 12.22 0.60 1.59
N LEU A 14 12.80 -0.59 1.65
CA LEU A 14 12.38 -1.66 2.56
C LEU A 14 12.65 -1.29 4.03
N SER A 15 13.81 -0.70 4.34
CA SER A 15 14.13 -0.24 5.70
C SER A 15 13.22 0.89 6.16
N ALA A 16 12.91 1.84 5.28
CA ALA A 16 11.98 2.93 5.56
C ALA A 16 10.54 2.42 5.76
N LEU A 17 10.11 1.47 4.92
CA LEU A 17 8.82 0.80 5.03
C LEU A 17 8.67 0.10 6.38
N LYS A 18 9.64 -0.76 6.75
CA LYS A 18 9.67 -1.44 8.05
C LYS A 18 9.65 -0.45 9.21
N SER A 19 10.52 0.56 9.19
CA SER A 19 10.59 1.58 10.24
C SER A 19 9.27 2.33 10.41
N ARG A 20 8.60 2.70 9.30
CA ARG A 20 7.27 3.34 9.35
C ARG A 20 6.23 2.42 9.96
N ALA A 21 6.19 1.16 9.55
CA ALA A 21 5.24 0.18 10.07
C ALA A 21 5.41 -0.06 11.58
N LEU A 22 6.66 -0.10 12.06
CA LEU A 22 6.99 -0.18 13.48
C LEU A 22 6.51 1.05 14.25
N ARG A 23 6.84 2.26 13.78
CA ARG A 23 6.39 3.52 14.42
C ARG A 23 4.87 3.67 14.49
N ARG A 24 4.14 3.06 13.56
CA ARG A 24 2.67 3.08 13.51
C ARG A 24 2.02 1.89 14.21
N GLY A 25 2.79 1.02 14.88
CA GLY A 25 2.28 -0.19 15.53
C GLY A 25 1.65 -1.21 14.57
N ALA A 26 1.86 -1.05 13.26
CA ALA A 26 1.26 -1.88 12.22
C ALA A 26 2.06 -3.14 11.95
N TRP A 27 3.36 -3.18 12.28
CA TRP A 27 4.26 -4.26 11.90
C TRP A 27 3.77 -5.64 12.36
N LEU A 28 3.31 -5.78 13.61
CA LEU A 28 2.83 -7.07 14.13
C LEU A 28 1.52 -7.55 13.51
N ARG A 29 0.77 -6.64 12.86
CA ARG A 29 -0.50 -6.94 12.18
C ARG A 29 -0.30 -7.39 10.73
N VAL A 30 0.90 -7.24 10.19
CA VAL A 30 1.28 -7.72 8.85
C VAL A 30 1.46 -9.24 8.90
N SER A 31 1.09 -9.93 7.82
CA SER A 31 1.24 -11.38 7.68
C SER A 31 2.67 -11.83 8.00
N PRO A 32 2.85 -12.97 8.72
CA PRO A 32 4.17 -13.49 9.05
C PRO A 32 5.06 -13.68 7.82
N ALA A 33 4.49 -14.16 6.70
CA ALA A 33 5.20 -14.36 5.45
C ALA A 33 5.74 -13.04 4.85
N ALA A 34 4.93 -11.97 4.82
CA ALA A 34 5.38 -10.67 4.31
C ALA A 34 6.48 -10.07 5.20
N ARG A 35 6.36 -10.20 6.53
CA ARG A 35 7.41 -9.77 7.47
C ARG A 35 8.73 -10.51 7.22
N ALA A 36 8.66 -11.83 7.16
CA ALA A 36 9.85 -12.66 6.94
C ALA A 36 10.52 -12.35 5.59
N LEU A 37 9.72 -12.17 4.53
CA LEU A 37 10.24 -11.82 3.21
C LEU A 37 10.95 -10.46 3.21
N ILE A 38 10.36 -9.45 3.85
CA ILE A 38 10.96 -8.11 3.95
C ILE A 38 12.26 -8.17 4.77
N ASP A 39 12.26 -8.87 5.91
CA ASP A 39 13.43 -8.99 6.78
C ASP A 39 14.58 -9.74 6.10
N ALA A 40 14.27 -10.85 5.41
CA ALA A 40 15.24 -11.59 4.62
C ALA A 40 15.81 -10.74 3.47
N ALA A 41 14.97 -9.99 2.76
CA ALA A 41 15.41 -9.10 1.69
C ALA A 41 16.31 -7.97 2.21
N ILE A 42 15.97 -7.35 3.35
CA ILE A 42 16.82 -6.35 4.00
C ILE A 42 18.19 -6.96 4.35
N LEU A 43 18.20 -8.16 4.96
CA LEU A 43 19.44 -8.84 5.32
C LEU A 43 20.31 -9.14 4.09
N TYR A 44 19.70 -9.67 3.02
CA TYR A 44 20.40 -9.97 1.77
C TYR A 44 21.01 -8.72 1.12
N LEU A 45 20.25 -7.63 1.04
CA LEU A 45 20.71 -6.37 0.46
C LEU A 45 21.80 -5.70 1.32
N ARG A 46 21.73 -5.80 2.66
CA ARG A 46 22.79 -5.33 3.56
C ARG A 46 24.13 -6.01 3.32
N ARG A 47 24.12 -7.27 2.87
CA ARG A 47 25.32 -8.04 2.51
C ARG A 47 25.85 -7.72 1.10
N GLY A 48 25.30 -6.71 0.43
CA GLY A 48 25.68 -6.35 -0.94
C GLY A 48 24.94 -7.15 -2.03
N GLY A 49 23.94 -7.95 -1.63
CA GLY A 49 23.11 -8.70 -2.57
C GLY A 49 22.35 -7.80 -3.55
N ARG A 50 22.07 -8.31 -4.74
CA ARG A 50 21.24 -7.64 -5.75
C ARG A 50 20.04 -8.52 -6.11
N ILE A 51 18.86 -7.93 -6.12
CA ILE A 51 17.61 -8.63 -6.46
C ILE A 51 17.36 -8.40 -7.95
N LYS A 52 17.49 -9.47 -8.76
CA LYS A 52 17.20 -9.44 -10.20
C LYS A 52 15.95 -10.24 -10.57
N SER A 53 15.54 -11.20 -9.73
CA SER A 53 14.39 -12.05 -10.00
C SER A 53 13.09 -11.23 -10.06
N PRO A 54 12.38 -11.20 -11.20
CA PRO A 54 11.12 -10.47 -11.32
C PRO A 54 10.05 -10.99 -10.35
N ALA A 55 9.98 -12.31 -10.17
CA ALA A 55 9.05 -12.94 -9.25
C ALA A 55 9.28 -12.49 -7.79
N LEU A 56 10.53 -12.35 -7.38
CA LEU A 56 10.88 -11.85 -6.05
C LEU A 56 10.54 -10.36 -5.90
N ILE A 57 10.76 -9.55 -6.93
CA ILE A 57 10.37 -8.14 -6.96
C ILE A 57 8.86 -8.01 -6.77
N ASP A 58 8.06 -8.80 -7.48
CA ASP A 58 6.60 -8.76 -7.38
C ASP A 58 6.10 -9.25 -6.02
N ALA A 59 6.72 -10.29 -5.45
CA ALA A 59 6.42 -10.74 -4.09
C ALA A 59 6.72 -9.64 -3.06
N LEU A 60 7.86 -8.95 -3.17
CA LEU A 60 8.22 -7.84 -2.29
C LEU A 60 7.28 -6.64 -2.46
N LYS A 61 6.85 -6.34 -3.69
CA LYS A 61 5.83 -5.32 -3.96
C LYS A 61 4.52 -5.67 -3.26
N ARG A 62 4.04 -6.92 -3.36
CA ARG A 62 2.82 -7.39 -2.68
C ARG A 62 2.93 -7.30 -1.15
N ALA A 63 4.07 -7.70 -0.59
CA ALA A 63 4.35 -7.52 0.83
C ALA A 63 4.35 -6.04 1.22
N ALA A 64 4.95 -5.17 0.40
CA ALA A 64 4.95 -3.73 0.65
C ALA A 64 3.55 -3.10 0.60
N GLU A 65 2.69 -3.52 -0.34
CA GLU A 65 1.29 -3.10 -0.40
C GLU A 65 0.54 -3.45 0.89
N GLU A 66 0.74 -4.65 1.43
CA GLU A 66 0.12 -5.08 2.69
C GLU A 66 0.54 -4.18 3.85
N VAL A 67 1.85 -3.92 3.98
CA VAL A 67 2.40 -3.03 5.01
C VAL A 67 1.85 -1.61 4.85
N LEU A 68 1.86 -1.07 3.63
CA LEU A 68 1.35 0.27 3.35
C LEU A 68 -0.13 0.38 3.66
N ARG A 69 -0.94 -0.64 3.38
CA ARG A 69 -2.37 -0.63 3.68
C ARG A 69 -2.65 -0.48 5.18
N LEU A 70 -1.77 -1.00 6.03
CA LEU A 70 -1.88 -0.92 7.49
C LEU A 70 -1.18 0.31 8.10
N ALA A 71 -0.09 0.77 7.49
CA ALA A 71 0.79 1.80 8.04
C ALA A 71 0.66 3.19 7.38
N ALA A 72 -0.01 3.29 6.22
CA ALA A 72 -0.16 4.55 5.51
C ALA A 72 -1.11 5.51 6.27
N PRO A 73 -0.86 6.83 6.23
CA PRO A 73 -1.81 7.81 6.71
C PRO A 73 -3.16 7.67 6.00
N VAL A 74 -4.26 7.86 6.73
CA VAL A 74 -5.63 7.76 6.20
C VAL A 74 -5.82 8.63 4.96
N ARG A 75 -5.24 9.84 4.92
CA ARG A 75 -5.29 10.73 3.75
C ARG A 75 -4.70 10.10 2.48
N VAL A 76 -3.60 9.35 2.60
CA VAL A 76 -2.96 8.67 1.46
C VAL A 76 -3.83 7.50 0.98
N LEU A 77 -4.38 6.73 1.93
CA LEU A 77 -5.33 5.66 1.62
C LEU A 77 -6.57 6.21 0.92
N ALA A 78 -7.14 7.29 1.45
CA ALA A 78 -8.30 7.96 0.90
C ALA A 78 -8.02 8.46 -0.51
N ARG A 79 -6.94 9.20 -0.75
CA ARG A 79 -6.57 9.65 -2.10
C ARG A 79 -6.50 8.49 -3.10
N ALA A 80 -5.81 7.40 -2.73
CA ALA A 80 -5.68 6.23 -3.61
C ALA A 80 -7.03 5.54 -3.90
N VAL A 81 -7.88 5.40 -2.87
CA VAL A 81 -9.23 4.84 -3.01
C VAL A 81 -10.10 5.74 -3.87
N GLY A 82 -10.12 7.05 -3.62
CA GLY A 82 -10.95 7.97 -4.37
C GLY A 82 -10.53 8.10 -5.83
N CYS A 83 -9.23 8.08 -6.15
CA CYS A 83 -8.78 7.98 -7.54
C CYS A 83 -9.26 6.68 -8.21
N ALA A 84 -9.27 5.55 -7.49
CA ALA A 84 -9.76 4.28 -8.03
C ALA A 84 -11.28 4.28 -8.24
N VAL A 85 -12.04 4.89 -7.32
CA VAL A 85 -13.49 5.08 -7.44
C VAL A 85 -13.82 6.00 -8.61
N ALA A 86 -13.15 7.15 -8.73
CA ALA A 86 -13.39 8.10 -9.80
C ALA A 86 -13.08 7.52 -11.19
N ARG A 87 -11.98 6.75 -11.31
CA ARG A 87 -11.68 6.00 -12.55
C ARG A 87 -12.78 5.01 -12.92
N ARG A 88 -13.40 4.35 -11.93
CA ARG A 88 -14.51 3.43 -12.17
C ARG A 88 -15.78 4.14 -12.62
N LEU A 89 -16.03 5.34 -12.10
CA LEU A 89 -17.16 6.19 -12.46
C LEU A 89 -16.91 7.01 -13.75
N GLY A 90 -15.68 7.01 -14.27
CA GLY A 90 -15.31 7.81 -15.45
C GLY A 90 -15.25 9.32 -15.20
N VAL A 91 -15.05 9.74 -13.94
CA VAL A 91 -15.05 11.15 -13.53
C VAL A 91 -13.62 11.64 -13.30
N GLU A 92 -13.28 12.81 -13.85
CA GLU A 92 -12.05 13.50 -13.50
C GLU A 92 -12.19 14.20 -12.14
N VAL A 93 -11.19 14.02 -11.29
CA VAL A 93 -11.17 14.60 -9.93
C VAL A 93 -9.82 15.19 -9.63
N ASP A 94 -9.85 16.39 -9.03
CA ASP A 94 -8.71 16.99 -8.37
C ASP A 94 -8.30 16.18 -7.12
N GLU A 95 -7.16 16.54 -6.51
CA GLU A 95 -6.64 15.83 -5.35
C GLU A 95 -7.58 15.89 -4.13
N GLU A 96 -8.25 17.02 -3.90
CA GLU A 96 -9.11 17.20 -2.73
C GLU A 96 -10.39 16.37 -2.85
N ARG A 97 -11.01 16.37 -4.04
CA ARG A 97 -12.17 15.52 -4.37
C ARG A 97 -11.81 14.04 -4.31
N ALA A 98 -10.62 13.66 -4.77
CA ALA A 98 -10.14 12.28 -4.63
C ALA A 98 -9.99 11.88 -3.15
N VAL A 99 -9.47 12.77 -2.29
CA VAL A 99 -9.40 12.50 -0.84
C VAL A 99 -10.82 12.39 -0.25
N ALA A 100 -11.72 13.30 -0.58
CA ALA A 100 -13.10 13.30 -0.07
C ALA A 100 -13.86 12.02 -0.45
N LEU A 101 -13.85 11.65 -1.73
CA LEU A 101 -14.45 10.40 -2.23
C LEU A 101 -13.85 9.17 -1.55
N GLY A 102 -12.53 9.18 -1.36
CA GLY A 102 -11.82 8.13 -0.65
C GLY A 102 -12.24 7.98 0.80
N LEU A 103 -12.36 9.10 1.52
CA LEU A 103 -12.80 9.12 2.91
C LEU A 103 -14.24 8.64 3.04
N GLN A 104 -15.13 9.11 2.16
CA GLN A 104 -16.51 8.62 2.09
C GLN A 104 -16.52 7.11 1.90
N TRP A 105 -15.83 6.58 0.88
CA TRP A 105 -15.81 5.14 0.60
C TRP A 105 -15.21 4.30 1.75
N LEU A 106 -14.13 4.77 2.37
CA LEU A 106 -13.50 4.09 3.50
C LEU A 106 -14.44 4.02 4.71
N ASN A 107 -15.20 5.09 4.97
CA ASN A 107 -16.17 5.15 6.05
C ASN A 107 -17.49 4.46 5.72
N THR A 108 -17.82 4.24 4.45
CA THR A 108 -19.03 3.51 4.06
C THR A 108 -18.94 2.05 4.53
N PRO A 109 -19.90 1.57 5.34
CA PRO A 109 -19.95 0.17 5.77
C PRO A 109 -20.06 -0.78 4.57
N LYS A 110 -19.46 -1.98 4.67
CA LYS A 110 -19.37 -2.94 3.55
C LYS A 110 -20.71 -3.22 2.86
N ARG A 111 -21.81 -3.27 3.61
CA ARG A 111 -23.17 -3.53 3.09
C ARG A 111 -23.68 -2.45 2.13
N TRP A 112 -23.19 -1.22 2.24
CA TRP A 112 -23.63 -0.05 1.45
C TRP A 112 -22.61 0.39 0.37
N ARG A 113 -21.47 -0.31 0.24
CA ARG A 113 -20.42 0.10 -0.73
C ARG A 113 -20.77 -0.19 -2.19
N ARG A 114 -21.76 -1.05 -2.45
CA ARG A 114 -22.20 -1.36 -3.82
C ARG A 114 -22.88 -0.14 -4.45
N ASP A 115 -23.64 0.60 -3.66
CA ASP A 115 -24.43 1.75 -4.14
C ASP A 115 -23.54 2.96 -4.46
N VAL A 116 -22.49 3.18 -3.66
CA VAL A 116 -21.52 4.28 -3.86
C VAL A 116 -20.67 4.12 -5.14
N ALA A 117 -20.62 2.92 -5.72
CA ALA A 117 -19.83 2.62 -6.92
C ALA A 117 -20.69 2.45 -8.19
N THR A 118 -21.99 2.76 -8.10
CA THR A 118 -22.92 2.73 -9.23
C THR A 118 -23.22 4.19 -9.60
N PRO A 119 -23.10 4.58 -10.88
CA PRO A 119 -23.36 5.95 -11.33
C PRO A 119 -24.81 6.38 -11.09
#